data_AF-A0A9N7MRR4-F1
#
_entry.id   AF-A0A9N7MRR4-F1
#
_cell.length_a   1.000
_cell.length_b   1.000
_cell.length_c   1.000
_cell.angle_alpha   90.00
_cell.angle_beta   90.00
_cell.angle_gamma   90.00
#
_symmetry.space_group_name_H-M   'P 1'
#
loop_
_entity.id
_entity.type
_entity.pdbx_description
1 polymer ?
#
loop_
_entity_poly.entity_id
_entity_poly.type
_entity_poly.pdbx_seq_one_letter_code
_entity_poly.pdbx_strand_id
1 'polypeptide(L)'
;MAFDIVGGGPYTGVSDGRIIRWRAEELRWVDFAVTSSKRDGCIGPKDDTQLEHICGRPLGLGFYKKTGELYIADAYLGLLVVGPNGGQASPVSTAVDGVPFGFTNALGIDQNSGVVYFTDSSTRFTRR
;
A
#
# COMPACT_ATOMS: atom_id res chain seq x y z
N MET A 1 -5.99 0.03 -7.00
CA MET A 1 -6.22 1.46 -7.32
C MET A 1 -7.27 2.01 -6.37
N ALA A 2 -7.17 3.27 -5.97
CA ALA A 2 -8.13 3.94 -5.08
C ALA A 2 -8.37 5.40 -5.49
N PHE A 3 -9.45 6.00 -4.99
CA PHE A 3 -9.81 7.41 -5.16
C PHE A 3 -10.13 8.00 -3.79
N ASP A 4 -9.73 9.24 -3.55
CA ASP A 4 -10.02 9.93 -2.30
C ASP A 4 -11.48 10.44 -2.24
N ILE A 5 -11.89 11.04 -1.12
CA ILE A 5 -13.28 11.46 -0.90
C ILE A 5 -13.76 12.55 -1.86
N VAL A 6 -12.85 13.39 -2.36
CA VAL A 6 -13.19 14.46 -3.31
C VAL A 6 -13.08 13.99 -4.77
N GLY A 7 -12.85 12.69 -4.99
CA GLY A 7 -12.67 12.10 -6.31
C GLY A 7 -11.27 12.32 -6.88
N GLY A 8 -10.32 12.78 -6.06
CA GLY A 8 -8.92 12.91 -6.44
C GLY A 8 -8.26 11.54 -6.65
N GLY A 9 -7.22 11.55 -7.49
CA GLY A 9 -6.53 10.35 -7.95
C GLY A 9 -6.62 10.19 -9.47
N PRO A 10 -6.52 8.95 -9.99
CA PRO A 10 -6.36 7.69 -9.25
C PRO A 10 -5.06 7.61 -8.44
N TYR A 11 -5.10 6.81 -7.37
CA TYR A 11 -3.93 6.36 -6.60
C TYR A 11 -3.63 4.90 -6.94
N THR A 12 -2.37 4.54 -7.16
CA THR A 12 -1.97 3.17 -7.45
C THR A 12 -0.61 2.83 -6.86
N GLY A 13 -0.47 1.57 -6.45
CA GLY A 13 0.83 0.98 -6.11
C GLY A 13 1.63 0.67 -7.38
N VAL A 14 2.96 0.79 -7.29
CA VAL A 14 3.89 0.43 -8.36
C VAL A 14 4.97 -0.54 -7.84
N SER A 15 5.74 -1.12 -8.77
CA SER A 15 6.66 -2.23 -8.47
C SER A 15 7.75 -1.93 -7.45
N ASP A 16 8.14 -0.67 -7.31
CA ASP A 16 9.19 -0.22 -6.39
C ASP A 16 8.70 0.09 -4.96
N GLY A 17 7.46 -0.28 -4.62
CA GLY A 17 6.88 -0.06 -3.29
C GLY A 17 6.31 1.33 -3.06
N ARG A 18 6.31 2.22 -4.07
CA ARG A 18 5.58 3.50 -3.98
C ARG A 18 4.08 3.32 -4.21
N ILE A 19 3.33 4.23 -3.61
CA ILE A 19 2.01 4.64 -4.07
C ILE A 19 2.16 5.99 -4.78
N ILE A 20 1.74 6.05 -6.03
CA ILE A 20 1.70 7.27 -6.83
C ILE A 20 0.26 7.72 -7.03
N ARG A 21 0.05 9.01 -7.28
CA ARG A 21 -1.25 9.57 -7.62
C ARG A 21 -1.19 10.41 -8.88
N TRP A 22 -2.25 10.37 -9.67
CA TRP A 22 -2.41 11.26 -10.82
C TRP A 22 -2.81 12.65 -10.33
N ARG A 23 -2.09 13.70 -10.79
CA ARG A 23 -2.50 15.10 -10.63
C ARG A 23 -2.99 15.62 -11.97
N ALA A 24 -4.31 15.76 -12.11
CA ALA A 24 -4.94 16.17 -13.36
C ALA A 24 -4.50 17.57 -13.82
N GLU A 25 -4.38 18.53 -12.91
CA GLU A 25 -3.96 19.91 -13.21
C GLU A 25 -2.54 19.98 -13.80
N GLU A 26 -1.67 19.05 -13.42
CA GLU A 26 -0.27 19.00 -13.83
C GLU A 26 -0.02 17.95 -14.91
N LEU A 27 -1.05 17.20 -15.32
CA LEU A 27 -1.00 16.08 -16.28
C LEU A 27 0.15 15.09 -16.00
N ARG A 28 0.40 14.79 -14.72
CA ARG A 28 1.50 13.90 -14.33
C ARG A 28 1.18 13.03 -13.11
N TRP A 29 1.94 11.95 -13.01
CA TRP A 29 2.03 11.16 -11.78
C TRP A 29 2.97 11.82 -10.79
N VAL A 30 2.59 11.80 -9.52
CA VAL A 30 3.42 12.27 -8.42
C VAL A 30 3.50 11.22 -7.33
N ASP A 31 4.62 11.20 -6.62
CA ASP A 31 4.78 10.35 -5.44
C ASP A 31 3.80 10.81 -4.34
N PHE A 32 3.14 9.82 -3.73
CA PHE A 32 2.25 10.06 -2.60
C PHE A 32 2.78 9.40 -1.34
N ALA A 33 3.06 8.10 -1.38
CA ALA A 33 3.52 7.37 -0.20
C ALA A 33 4.48 6.23 -0.54
N VAL A 34 5.16 5.72 0.48
CA VAL A 34 6.05 4.54 0.40
C VAL A 34 5.71 3.57 1.52
N THR A 35 5.79 2.27 1.25
CA THR A 35 5.51 1.24 2.27
C THR A 35 6.74 0.88 3.12
N SER A 36 7.95 1.02 2.58
CA SER A 36 9.21 0.81 3.29
C SER A 36 10.07 2.08 3.34
N SER A 37 10.74 2.29 4.49
CA SER A 37 11.72 3.35 4.68
C SER A 37 13.10 2.99 4.13
N LYS A 38 13.40 1.71 3.96
CA LYS A 38 14.66 1.21 3.39
C LYS A 38 14.52 1.12 1.88
N ARG A 39 14.93 2.18 1.19
CA ARG A 39 14.69 2.34 -0.26
C ARG A 39 15.93 2.34 -1.14
N ASP A 40 17.09 2.01 -0.58
CA ASP A 40 18.33 1.91 -1.34
C ASP A 40 18.23 0.81 -2.40
N GLY A 41 18.36 1.18 -3.67
CA GLY A 41 18.24 0.25 -4.79
C GLY A 41 16.81 -0.06 -5.23
N CYS A 42 15.77 0.54 -4.62
CA CYS A 42 14.38 0.32 -5.01
C CYS A 42 13.96 1.10 -6.27
N ILE A 43 14.72 2.11 -6.69
CA ILE A 43 14.37 2.95 -7.84
C ILE A 43 15.38 2.70 -8.95
N GLY A 44 14.91 2.28 -10.12
CA GLY A 44 15.72 2.22 -11.34
C GLY A 44 15.36 1.06 -12.27
N PRO A 45 16.16 0.84 -13.33
CA PRO A 45 15.98 -0.26 -14.27
C PRO A 45 16.51 -1.61 -13.76
N LYS A 46 17.07 -1.64 -12.55
CA LYS A 46 17.52 -2.89 -11.93
C LYS A 46 16.28 -3.70 -11.54
N ASP A 47 16.46 -5.01 -11.48
CA ASP A 47 15.38 -5.95 -11.27
C ASP A 47 14.73 -5.73 -9.88
N ASP A 48 13.77 -4.79 -9.80
CA ASP A 48 12.99 -4.43 -8.61
C ASP A 48 12.36 -5.68 -7.97
N THR A 49 12.25 -6.79 -8.70
CA THR A 49 11.68 -8.05 -8.24
C THR A 49 12.44 -8.68 -7.09
N GLN A 50 13.78 -8.63 -7.06
CA GLN A 50 14.56 -9.23 -5.96
C GLN A 50 14.40 -8.45 -4.66
N LEU A 51 14.16 -7.14 -4.76
CA LEU A 51 14.04 -6.24 -3.62
C LEU A 51 12.59 -5.97 -3.23
N GLU A 52 11.58 -6.59 -3.87
CA GLU A 52 10.16 -6.38 -3.54
C GLU A 52 9.88 -6.57 -2.03
N HIS A 53 10.52 -7.54 -1.38
CA HIS A 53 10.39 -7.80 0.06
C HIS A 53 11.03 -6.72 0.96
N ILE A 54 11.93 -5.89 0.42
CA ILE A 54 12.59 -4.79 1.12
C ILE A 54 11.89 -3.46 0.79
N CYS A 55 11.63 -3.22 -0.49
CA CYS A 55 11.01 -2.00 -1.01
C CYS A 55 9.51 -1.93 -0.69
N GLY A 56 8.89 -3.10 -0.54
CA GLY A 56 7.45 -3.29 -0.43
C GLY A 56 6.79 -3.46 -1.80
N ARG A 57 5.58 -3.99 -1.78
CA ARG A 57 4.74 -4.20 -2.96
C ARG A 57 3.26 -3.94 -2.61
N PRO A 58 2.80 -2.68 -2.68
CA PRO A 58 1.41 -2.33 -2.37
C PRO A 58 0.46 -2.84 -3.47
N LEU A 59 -0.42 -3.78 -3.12
CA LEU A 59 -1.38 -4.41 -4.05
C LEU A 59 -2.82 -3.96 -3.82
N GLY A 60 -3.23 -3.88 -2.55
CA GLY A 60 -4.55 -3.43 -2.13
C GLY A 60 -4.47 -2.02 -1.58
N LEU A 61 -5.38 -1.15 -2.01
CA LEU A 61 -5.46 0.23 -1.56
C LEU A 61 -6.91 0.58 -1.24
N GLY A 62 -7.15 1.29 -0.15
CA GLY A 62 -8.49 1.78 0.20
C GLY A 62 -8.45 2.98 1.13
N PHE A 63 -9.16 4.04 0.76
CA PHE A 63 -9.33 5.20 1.63
C PHE A 63 -10.44 4.95 2.65
N TYR A 64 -10.17 5.29 3.91
CA TYR A 64 -11.23 5.54 4.87
C TYR A 64 -11.67 6.99 4.72
N LYS A 65 -12.85 7.20 4.13
CA LYS A 65 -13.28 8.52 3.65
C LYS A 65 -13.41 9.55 4.79
N LYS A 66 -13.77 9.12 6.00
CA LYS A 66 -13.99 10.04 7.14
C LYS A 66 -12.70 10.71 7.62
N THR A 67 -11.58 10.00 7.61
CA THR A 67 -10.28 10.53 8.08
C THR A 67 -9.36 10.93 6.93
N GLY A 68 -9.60 10.42 5.72
CA GLY A 68 -8.72 10.61 4.57
C GLY A 68 -7.47 9.71 4.61
N GLU A 69 -7.40 8.78 5.56
CA GLU A 69 -6.30 7.81 5.65
C GLU A 69 -6.40 6.77 4.51
N LEU A 70 -5.25 6.44 3.94
CA LEU A 70 -5.09 5.39 2.95
C LEU A 70 -4.55 4.14 3.62
N TYR A 71 -5.36 3.09 3.67
CA TYR A 71 -4.93 1.76 4.06
C TYR A 71 -4.33 1.03 2.85
N ILE A 72 -3.31 0.24 3.12
CA ILE A 72 -2.46 -0.40 2.12
C ILE A 72 -2.27 -1.86 2.52
N ALA A 73 -2.61 -2.79 1.65
CA ALA A 73 -2.21 -4.19 1.76
C ALA A 73 -0.93 -4.37 0.95
N ASP A 74 0.19 -4.46 1.65
CA ASP A 74 1.50 -4.71 1.07
C ASP A 74 1.79 -6.21 1.07
N ALA A 75 2.27 -6.75 -0.05
CA ALA A 75 2.49 -8.19 -0.21
C ALA A 75 3.49 -8.78 0.79
N TYR A 76 4.38 -7.98 1.35
CA TYR A 76 5.42 -8.45 2.28
C TYR A 76 5.34 -7.77 3.65
N LEU A 77 4.77 -6.57 3.72
CA LEU A 77 4.79 -5.73 4.92
C LEU A 77 3.47 -5.72 5.70
N GLY A 78 2.48 -6.52 5.29
CA GLY A 78 1.21 -6.65 5.99
C GLY A 78 0.22 -5.53 5.64
N LEU A 79 -0.64 -5.21 6.62
CA LEU A 79 -1.56 -4.08 6.54
C LEU A 79 -0.87 -2.82 7.07
N LEU A 80 -0.82 -1.78 6.26
CA LEU A 80 -0.23 -0.48 6.56
C LEU A 80 -1.27 0.65 6.42
N VAL A 81 -0.95 1.82 6.95
CA VAL A 81 -1.74 3.05 6.81
C VAL A 81 -0.85 4.26 6.59
N VAL A 82 -1.31 5.21 5.80
CA VAL A 82 -0.69 6.53 5.63
C VAL A 82 -1.76 7.62 5.69
N GLY A 83 -1.43 8.76 6.28
CA GLY A 83 -2.35 9.89 6.38
C GLY A 83 -2.67 10.55 5.02
N PRO A 84 -3.61 11.52 5.00
CA PRO A 84 -4.05 12.18 3.76
C PRO A 84 -2.95 12.97 3.04
N ASN A 85 -1.87 13.33 3.75
CA ASN A 85 -0.73 14.03 3.18
C ASN A 85 0.32 13.09 2.56
N GLY A 86 0.12 11.77 2.62
CA GLY A 86 1.08 10.79 2.13
C GLY A 86 2.31 10.65 3.03
N GLY A 87 3.44 10.24 2.44
CA GLY A 87 4.70 10.01 3.15
C GLY A 87 4.96 8.53 3.47
N GLN A 88 5.67 8.27 4.57
CA GLN A 88 5.99 6.91 5.01
C GLN A 88 4.76 6.25 5.65
N ALA A 89 4.33 5.11 5.10
CA ALA A 89 3.28 4.32 5.70
C ALA A 89 3.75 3.67 7.01
N SER A 90 2.82 3.55 7.97
CA SER A 90 3.03 2.92 9.27
C SER A 90 2.31 1.57 9.34
N PRO A 91 2.86 0.57 10.04
CA PRO A 91 2.22 -0.73 10.18
C PRO A 91 0.97 -0.66 11.06
N VAL A 92 -0.10 -1.30 10.61
CA VAL A 92 -1.33 -1.54 11.38
C VAL A 92 -1.33 -2.97 11.92
N SER A 93 -1.01 -3.95 11.08
CA SER A 93 -0.87 -5.35 11.49
C SER A 93 0.03 -6.12 10.53
N THR A 94 0.89 -6.97 11.08
CA THR A 94 1.82 -7.82 10.32
C THR A 94 1.64 -9.32 10.61
N ALA A 95 0.77 -9.68 11.56
CA ALA A 95 0.51 -11.03 12.00
C ALA A 95 -0.87 -11.15 12.65
N VAL A 96 -1.38 -12.37 12.73
CA VAL A 96 -2.57 -12.71 13.53
C VAL A 96 -2.30 -14.01 14.29
N ASP A 97 -2.69 -14.06 15.57
CA ASP A 97 -2.48 -15.23 16.45
C ASP A 97 -1.04 -15.79 16.42
N GLY A 98 -0.06 -14.90 16.32
CA GLY A 98 1.36 -15.25 16.27
C GLY A 98 1.85 -15.77 14.91
N VAL A 99 0.99 -15.86 13.89
CA VAL A 99 1.35 -16.24 12.52
C VAL A 99 1.55 -14.98 11.67
N PRO A 100 2.76 -14.70 11.17
CA PRO A 100 3.00 -13.59 10.26
C PRO A 100 2.24 -13.74 8.94
N PHE A 101 1.80 -12.62 8.37
CA PHE A 101 1.24 -12.61 7.02
C PHE A 101 2.34 -12.94 5.99
N GLY A 102 2.01 -13.74 4.99
CA GLY A 102 2.97 -14.13 3.94
C GLY A 102 2.75 -13.44 2.60
N PHE A 103 1.50 -13.08 2.28
CA PHE A 103 1.11 -12.47 1.02
C PHE A 103 -0.20 -11.68 1.11
N THR A 104 -0.17 -10.54 1.81
CA THR A 104 -1.31 -9.60 1.85
C THR A 104 -1.62 -9.04 0.45
N ASN A 105 -2.89 -8.99 0.05
CA ASN A 105 -3.22 -8.70 -1.36
C ASN A 105 -4.32 -7.66 -1.55
N ALA A 106 -5.53 -7.92 -1.06
CA ALA A 106 -6.67 -7.03 -1.24
C ALA A 106 -7.17 -6.51 0.10
N LEU A 107 -7.84 -5.36 0.09
CA LEU A 107 -8.55 -4.83 1.24
C LEU A 107 -9.84 -4.12 0.84
N GLY A 108 -10.78 -4.06 1.78
CA GLY A 108 -12.01 -3.28 1.73
C GLY A 108 -12.29 -2.67 3.10
N ILE A 109 -12.94 -1.51 3.11
CA ILE A 109 -13.22 -0.76 4.34
C ILE A 109 -14.70 -0.47 4.42
N ASP A 110 -15.34 -0.88 5.52
CA ASP A 110 -16.67 -0.41 5.85
C ASP A 110 -16.59 1.07 6.22
N GLN A 111 -17.17 1.92 5.37
CA GLN A 111 -17.11 3.38 5.54
C GLN A 111 -17.92 3.88 6.75
N ASN A 112 -18.87 3.08 7.26
CA ASN A 112 -19.66 3.46 8.43
C ASN A 112 -18.87 3.23 9.70
N SER A 113 -18.40 2.00 9.91
CA SER A 113 -17.72 1.58 11.13
C SER A 113 -16.20 1.87 11.14
N GLY A 114 -15.58 1.97 9.97
CA GLY A 114 -14.12 2.05 9.83
C GLY A 114 -13.41 0.69 9.90
N VAL A 115 -14.15 -0.42 9.97
CA VAL A 115 -13.55 -1.77 9.98
C VAL A 115 -12.87 -2.05 8.64
N VAL A 116 -11.61 -2.48 8.71
CA VAL A 116 -10.79 -2.86 7.55
C VAL A 116 -10.76 -4.38 7.43
N TYR A 117 -11.25 -4.88 6.30
CA TYR A 117 -11.16 -6.28 5.90
C TYR A 117 -10.05 -6.43 4.87
N PHE A 118 -9.16 -7.40 5.03
CA PHE A 118 -8.08 -7.63 4.07
C PHE A 118 -7.79 -9.13 3.93
N THR A 119 -7.11 -9.49 2.85
CA THR A 119 -6.76 -10.88 2.55
C THR A 119 -5.27 -11.11 2.67
N ASP A 120 -4.90 -12.24 3.29
CA ASP A 120 -3.59 -12.86 3.18
C ASP A 120 -3.72 -14.08 2.27
N SER A 121 -3.07 -14.05 1.10
CA SER A 121 -3.27 -15.06 0.05
C SER A 121 -2.61 -16.39 0.41
N SER A 122 -1.55 -16.36 1.22
CA SER A 122 -0.85 -17.56 1.70
C SER A 122 0.04 -17.22 2.89
N THR A 123 0.06 -18.10 3.88
CA THR A 123 1.00 -18.06 5.02
C THR A 123 2.28 -18.85 4.76
N ARG A 124 2.38 -19.53 3.60
CA ARG A 124 3.51 -20.41 3.23
C ARG A 124 4.31 -19.90 2.06
N PHE A 125 3.62 -19.30 1.08
CA PHE A 125 4.21 -18.83 -0.16
C PHE A 125 4.14 -17.31 -0.21
N THR A 126 5.29 -16.68 -0.42
CA THR A 126 5.35 -15.27 -0.74
C THR A 126 4.90 -15.05 -2.18
N ARG A 127 4.66 -13.78 -2.54
CA ARG A 127 4.26 -13.38 -3.91
C ARG A 127 5.21 -13.88 -5.00
N ARG A 128 6.48 -14.08 -4.67
CA ARG A 128 7.54 -14.64 -5.52
C ARG A 128 8.34 -15.66 -4.73
#